data_AF-A0A8T4N4B0-F1
#
_entry.id   AF-A0A8T4N4B0-F1
#
_cell.length_a   1.000
_cell.length_b   1.000
_cell.length_c   1.000
_cell.angle_alpha   90.00
_cell.angle_beta   90.00
_cell.angle_gamma   90.00
#
_symmetry.space_group_name_H-M   'P 1'
#
loop_
_entity.id
_entity.type
_entity.pdbx_description
1 polymer ?
#
loop_
_entity_poly.entity_id
_entity_poly.type
_entity_poly.pdbx_seq_one_letter_code
_entity_poly.pdbx_strand_id
1 'polypeptide(L)'
;MVENFLDLVIGGPDMSGTTTQIDDIINYFQEQGKIVRDLRGTEIDALFHAEVFFKYNKDYTNLQEFLNNTKVTRKKNLIFKLTELARKSKLSSMVRNDVSMYITPNSADVWISEEPPKRGAGQTNRFIEQNRSKWDSSIDPQAAAVSHSVYRIEEFFRFRQPLRKAGKILLRSRSEESAPYQIYDKEKLSNGISLSDYLNLPGHEFAFGYAPTHIFIACAPLEEDWTTEKYLELKNQREGDRKLDDHELNPSYQVLVNQRYASNWLETLYEKGCKMYRGKVPEIYRFNMLLPLGQIKEQMLGRLTNIIDKMEEA
;
A
#
# COMPACT_ATOMS: atom_id res chain seq x y z
N MET A 1 23.67 -3.72 2.61
CA MET A 1 22.30 -3.19 2.76
C MET A 1 22.33 -2.17 3.90
N VAL A 2 21.48 -1.15 3.89
CA VAL A 2 21.35 -0.25 5.06
C VAL A 2 20.72 -1.09 6.17
N GLU A 3 21.46 -1.36 7.25
CA GLU A 3 21.02 -2.29 8.30
C GLU A 3 19.87 -1.71 9.14
N ASN A 4 19.72 -0.37 9.18
CA ASN A 4 18.74 0.32 10.02
C ASN A 4 17.67 1.03 9.16
N PHE A 5 16.74 0.24 8.58
CA PHE A 5 15.63 0.74 7.78
C PHE A 5 14.36 -0.09 8.04
N LEU A 6 13.22 0.59 8.21
CA LEU A 6 11.91 -0.05 8.39
C LEU A 6 11.05 0.17 7.13
N ASP A 7 10.69 -0.92 6.47
CA ASP A 7 9.61 -0.97 5.47
C ASP A 7 8.55 -1.94 5.98
N LEU A 8 7.44 -1.34 6.39
CA LEU A 8 6.29 -2.02 6.95
C LEU A 8 5.12 -1.95 5.97
N VAL A 9 4.66 -3.10 5.52
CA VAL A 9 3.41 -3.22 4.75
C VAL A 9 2.27 -3.55 5.71
N ILE A 10 1.12 -2.92 5.50
CA ILE A 10 -0.13 -3.21 6.20
C ILE A 10 -1.15 -3.67 5.15
N GLY A 11 -1.73 -4.85 5.37
CA GLY A 11 -2.64 -5.50 4.42
C GLY A 11 -3.65 -6.43 5.10
N GLY A 12 -4.45 -7.10 4.27
CA GLY A 12 -5.53 -7.98 4.69
C GLY A 12 -6.59 -8.14 3.59
N PRO A 13 -7.56 -9.05 3.76
CA PRO A 13 -8.72 -9.11 2.87
C PRO A 13 -9.54 -7.82 2.93
N ASP A 14 -10.46 -7.64 2.00
CA ASP A 14 -11.35 -6.48 2.05
C ASP A 14 -12.23 -6.53 3.32
N MET A 15 -12.62 -5.34 3.79
CA MET A 15 -13.22 -5.11 5.12
C MET A 15 -12.28 -5.26 6.32
N SER A 16 -10.99 -5.59 6.17
CA SER A 16 -10.06 -5.75 7.30
C SER A 16 -9.69 -4.46 8.06
N GLY A 17 -9.96 -3.28 7.50
CA GLY A 17 -9.70 -1.98 8.16
C GLY A 17 -8.29 -1.41 7.93
N THR A 18 -7.61 -1.78 6.85
CA THR A 18 -6.24 -1.33 6.51
C THR A 18 -6.04 0.19 6.63
N THR A 19 -6.98 1.01 6.15
CA THR A 19 -6.87 2.48 6.25
C THR A 19 -6.79 2.95 7.70
N THR A 20 -7.70 2.47 8.55
CA THR A 20 -7.73 2.80 9.98
C THR A 20 -6.42 2.40 10.67
N GLN A 21 -5.90 1.22 10.35
CA GLN A 21 -4.64 0.72 10.91
C GLN A 21 -3.43 1.58 10.52
N ILE A 22 -3.39 2.05 9.27
CA ILE A 22 -2.33 2.96 8.82
C ILE A 22 -2.44 4.29 9.54
N ASP A 23 -3.66 4.83 9.65
CA ASP A 23 -3.88 6.12 10.31
C ASP A 23 -3.51 6.05 11.81
N ASP A 24 -3.77 4.92 12.48
CA ASP A 24 -3.30 4.67 13.84
C ASP A 24 -1.77 4.67 13.95
N ILE A 25 -1.07 4.09 12.98
CA ILE A 25 0.40 4.07 12.96
C ILE A 25 0.97 5.45 12.59
N ILE A 26 0.31 6.21 11.71
CA ILE A 26 0.67 7.61 11.42
C ILE A 26 0.61 8.43 12.71
N ASN A 27 -0.49 8.33 13.45
CA ASN A 27 -0.67 9.03 14.72
C ASN A 27 0.42 8.64 15.73
N TYR A 28 0.72 7.34 15.86
CA TYR A 28 1.79 6.84 16.72
C TYR A 28 3.15 7.49 16.43
N PHE A 29 3.53 7.66 15.16
CA PHE A 29 4.78 8.33 14.81
C PHE A 29 4.73 9.85 15.03
N GLN A 30 3.60 10.49 14.74
CA GLN A 30 3.42 11.92 14.98
C GLN A 30 3.47 12.26 16.47
N GLU A 31 2.90 11.42 17.34
CA GLU A 31 2.95 11.56 18.81
C GLU A 31 4.38 11.49 19.36
N GLN A 32 5.29 10.80 18.65
CA GLN A 32 6.72 10.76 18.93
C GLN A 32 7.51 11.93 18.30
N GLY A 33 6.81 12.90 17.71
CA GLY A 33 7.43 14.07 17.09
C GLY A 33 8.09 13.79 15.73
N LYS A 34 7.83 12.63 15.10
CA LYS A 34 8.33 12.35 13.74
C LYS A 34 7.55 13.15 12.71
N ILE A 35 8.25 13.62 11.68
CA ILE A 35 7.62 14.26 10.52
C ILE A 35 7.12 13.15 9.59
N VAL A 36 5.80 13.09 9.39
CA VAL A 36 5.14 12.11 8.50
C VAL A 36 4.71 12.81 7.22
N ARG A 37 4.96 12.19 6.06
CA ARG A 37 4.44 12.63 4.75
C ARG A 37 3.73 11.49 4.04
N ASP A 38 2.55 11.78 3.54
CA ASP A 38 1.67 10.79 2.94
C ASP A 38 1.60 10.98 1.43
N LEU A 39 2.24 10.06 0.70
CA LEU A 39 2.21 9.99 -0.76
C LEU A 39 1.04 9.15 -1.25
N ARG A 40 0.15 8.63 -0.40
CA ARG A 40 -1.05 7.93 -0.86
C ARG A 40 -1.93 8.94 -1.61
N GLY A 41 -2.38 8.55 -2.80
CA GLY A 41 -3.20 9.42 -3.65
C GLY A 41 -2.63 9.60 -5.05
N THR A 42 -3.04 10.70 -5.67
CA THR A 42 -2.77 11.03 -7.06
C THR A 42 -1.37 11.59 -7.28
N GLU A 43 -1.01 11.77 -8.56
CA GLU A 43 0.25 12.42 -8.90
C GLU A 43 0.31 13.86 -8.37
N ILE A 44 -0.84 14.52 -8.21
CA ILE A 44 -0.96 15.84 -7.62
C ILE A 44 -0.63 15.80 -6.11
N ASP A 45 -1.10 14.77 -5.40
CA ASP A 45 -0.80 14.59 -3.98
C ASP A 45 0.70 14.37 -3.75
N ALA A 46 1.34 13.56 -4.61
CA ALA A 46 2.79 13.39 -4.54
C ALA A 46 3.55 14.68 -4.91
N LEU A 47 3.14 15.38 -5.98
CA LEU A 47 3.73 16.66 -6.39
C LEU A 47 3.65 17.73 -5.30
N PHE A 48 2.62 17.71 -4.44
CA PHE A 48 2.51 18.62 -3.32
C PHE A 48 3.76 18.62 -2.43
N HIS A 49 4.46 17.48 -2.30
CA HIS A 49 5.67 17.34 -1.49
C HIS A 49 6.96 17.82 -2.17
N ALA A 50 6.93 18.24 -3.43
CA ALA A 50 8.14 18.68 -4.16
C ALA A 50 8.76 19.95 -3.55
N GLU A 51 10.08 20.11 -3.71
CA GLU A 51 10.86 21.22 -3.11
C GLU A 51 10.30 22.60 -3.48
N VAL A 52 9.80 22.74 -4.72
CA VAL A 52 9.21 23.98 -5.22
C VAL A 52 7.96 24.43 -4.45
N PHE A 53 7.38 23.54 -3.64
CA PHE A 53 6.19 23.78 -2.81
C PHE A 53 6.50 23.77 -1.31
N PHE A 54 7.75 23.76 -0.86
CA PHE A 54 8.10 23.73 0.57
C PHE A 54 7.46 24.84 1.40
N LYS A 55 7.30 26.04 0.84
CA LYS A 55 6.59 27.13 1.51
C LYS A 55 5.11 26.84 1.82
N TYR A 56 4.55 25.80 1.22
CA TYR A 56 3.17 25.35 1.43
C TYR A 56 3.10 24.02 2.20
N ASN A 57 4.03 23.09 1.96
CA ASN A 57 3.91 21.71 2.44
C ASN A 57 4.69 21.38 3.72
N LYS A 58 5.46 22.33 4.27
CA LYS A 58 6.36 22.05 5.39
C LYS A 58 5.65 21.43 6.60
N ASP A 59 4.47 21.96 6.92
CA ASP A 59 3.76 21.66 8.16
C ASP A 59 2.52 20.76 7.95
N TYR A 60 2.44 20.08 6.79
CA TYR A 60 1.27 19.28 6.41
C TYR A 60 1.68 17.88 5.97
N THR A 61 0.93 16.89 6.43
CA THR A 61 1.13 15.47 6.10
C THR A 61 0.82 15.19 4.63
N ASN A 62 -0.23 15.83 4.09
CA ASN A 62 -0.68 15.67 2.71
C ASN A 62 -1.42 16.92 2.19
N LEU A 63 -1.79 16.90 0.91
CA LEU A 63 -2.51 17.99 0.25
C LEU A 63 -3.91 18.22 0.84
N GLN A 64 -4.63 17.16 1.20
CA GLN A 64 -5.99 17.28 1.74
C GLN A 64 -6.00 18.05 3.07
N GLU A 65 -5.05 17.76 3.96
CA GLU A 65 -4.86 18.47 5.22
C GLU A 65 -4.62 19.98 4.98
N PHE A 66 -3.72 20.30 4.03
CA PHE A 66 -3.46 21.69 3.61
C PHE A 66 -4.72 22.38 3.06
N LEU A 67 -5.50 21.69 2.23
CA LEU A 67 -6.72 22.24 1.63
C LEU A 67 -7.86 22.40 2.63
N ASN A 68 -7.90 21.60 3.70
CA ASN A 68 -8.90 21.72 4.76
C ASN A 68 -8.55 22.82 5.78
N ASN A 69 -7.28 23.25 5.86
CA ASN A 69 -6.87 24.26 6.82
C ASN A 69 -7.45 25.66 6.49
N THR A 70 -8.37 26.16 7.30
CA THR A 70 -9.08 27.44 7.08
C THR A 70 -8.18 28.67 7.14
N LYS A 71 -6.99 28.58 7.76
CA LYS A 71 -6.02 29.68 7.87
C LYS A 71 -5.23 29.93 6.59
N VAL A 72 -5.23 28.97 5.65
CA VAL A 72 -4.48 29.09 4.40
C VAL A 72 -5.31 29.83 3.34
N THR A 73 -4.88 31.04 2.98
CA THR A 73 -5.59 31.91 2.02
C THR A 73 -5.20 31.66 0.55
N ARG A 74 -4.03 31.07 0.29
CA ARG A 74 -3.44 30.93 -1.06
C ARG A 74 -3.66 29.55 -1.72
N LYS A 75 -4.69 28.80 -1.32
CA LYS A 75 -4.98 27.44 -1.82
C LYS A 75 -5.12 27.39 -3.35
N LYS A 76 -5.85 28.35 -3.94
CA LYS A 76 -6.11 28.41 -5.38
C LYS A 76 -4.82 28.48 -6.22
N ASN A 77 -3.85 29.28 -5.78
CA ASN A 77 -2.58 29.45 -6.50
C ASN A 77 -1.74 28.16 -6.50
N LEU A 78 -1.74 27.44 -5.36
CA LEU A 78 -1.07 26.15 -5.27
C LEU A 78 -1.73 25.13 -6.21
N ILE A 79 -3.06 24.98 -6.14
CA ILE A 79 -3.81 24.04 -6.98
C ILE A 79 -3.58 24.32 -8.46
N PHE A 80 -3.63 25.58 -8.88
CA PHE A 80 -3.36 25.96 -10.26
C PHE A 80 -1.96 25.49 -10.70
N LYS A 81 -0.94 25.73 -9.88
CA LYS A 81 0.44 25.36 -10.19
C LYS A 81 0.66 23.84 -10.19
N LEU A 82 0.03 23.10 -9.27
CA LEU A 82 0.07 21.63 -9.26
C LEU A 82 -0.56 21.06 -10.55
N THR A 83 -1.73 21.57 -10.93
CA THR A 83 -2.40 21.17 -12.18
C THR A 83 -1.59 21.55 -13.42
N GLU A 84 -0.94 22.70 -13.43
CA GLU A 84 -0.05 23.11 -14.53
C GLU A 84 1.12 22.13 -14.71
N LEU A 85 1.77 21.73 -13.61
CA LEU A 85 2.85 20.73 -13.63
C LEU A 85 2.35 19.37 -14.13
N ALA A 86 1.21 18.90 -13.62
CA ALA A 86 0.60 17.65 -14.07
C ALA A 86 0.26 17.67 -15.57
N ARG A 87 -0.26 18.79 -16.09
CA ARG A 87 -0.53 18.97 -17.53
C ARG A 87 0.73 18.99 -18.40
N LYS A 88 1.86 19.41 -17.83
CA LYS A 88 3.18 19.34 -18.47
C LYS A 88 3.85 17.97 -18.28
N SER A 89 3.10 16.97 -17.79
CA SER A 89 3.58 15.62 -17.50
C SER A 89 4.80 15.59 -16.56
N LYS A 90 4.94 16.62 -15.70
CA LYS A 90 5.97 16.65 -14.69
C LYS A 90 5.56 15.73 -13.54
N LEU A 91 6.25 14.61 -13.41
CA LEU A 91 6.03 13.62 -12.35
C LEU A 91 6.84 13.99 -11.10
N SER A 92 6.37 13.61 -9.93
CA SER A 92 7.09 13.68 -8.66
C SER A 92 8.18 12.60 -8.57
N SER A 93 9.36 12.90 -8.04
CA SER A 93 10.40 11.87 -7.86
C SER A 93 11.32 12.23 -6.72
N MET A 94 11.85 11.23 -6.02
CA MET A 94 12.95 11.40 -5.07
C MET A 94 14.32 11.17 -5.72
N VAL A 95 14.37 11.08 -7.05
CA VAL A 95 15.60 11.08 -7.85
C VAL A 95 15.66 12.38 -8.63
N ARG A 96 16.73 13.18 -8.45
CA ARG A 96 16.91 14.41 -9.22
C ARG A 96 17.16 14.07 -10.69
N ASN A 97 16.36 14.66 -11.58
CA ASN A 97 16.53 14.61 -13.04
C ASN A 97 15.81 15.81 -13.68
N ASP A 98 15.88 15.92 -14.99
CA ASP A 98 15.33 16.99 -15.82
C ASP A 98 13.84 16.82 -16.17
N VAL A 99 13.32 15.59 -16.10
CA VAL A 99 11.94 15.25 -16.50
C VAL A 99 10.94 15.25 -15.34
N SER A 100 11.39 15.31 -14.09
CA SER A 100 10.55 15.21 -12.89
C SER A 100 10.70 16.41 -11.93
N MET A 101 9.82 16.48 -10.94
CA MET A 101 9.84 17.42 -9.84
C MET A 101 10.39 16.72 -8.60
N TYR A 102 11.53 17.20 -8.14
CA TYR A 102 12.23 16.56 -7.04
C TYR A 102 11.53 16.78 -5.69
N ILE A 103 11.41 15.69 -4.92
CA ILE A 103 11.03 15.63 -3.52
C ILE A 103 12.27 15.19 -2.75
N THR A 104 12.65 15.91 -1.70
CA THR A 104 13.76 15.45 -0.85
C THR A 104 13.31 14.32 0.08
N PRO A 105 13.95 13.13 0.06
CA PRO A 105 13.68 12.05 1.02
C PRO A 105 13.78 12.51 2.48
N ASN A 106 14.66 13.48 2.75
CA ASN A 106 14.96 14.00 4.08
C ASN A 106 13.95 15.04 4.59
N SER A 107 12.86 15.30 3.87
CA SER A 107 11.80 16.22 4.34
C SER A 107 10.80 15.57 5.29
N ALA A 108 10.96 14.28 5.55
CA ALA A 108 10.21 13.52 6.54
C ALA A 108 11.07 12.40 7.12
N ASP A 109 10.63 11.90 8.27
CA ASP A 109 11.16 10.72 8.93
C ASP A 109 10.42 9.46 8.47
N VAL A 110 9.10 9.61 8.27
CA VAL A 110 8.17 8.55 7.87
C VAL A 110 7.47 8.92 6.58
N TRP A 111 7.46 8.00 5.63
CA TRP A 111 6.76 8.14 4.36
C TRP A 111 5.68 7.08 4.23
N ILE A 112 4.50 7.49 3.76
CA ILE A 112 3.38 6.59 3.51
C ILE A 112 3.20 6.40 2.01
N SER A 113 3.08 5.16 1.55
CA SER A 113 2.71 4.83 0.16
C SER A 113 1.54 3.83 0.11
N GLU A 114 1.00 3.60 -1.07
CA GLU A 114 -0.06 2.61 -1.33
C GLU A 114 0.25 1.88 -2.63
N GLU A 115 -0.03 0.58 -2.66
CA GLU A 115 -0.04 -0.21 -3.87
C GLU A 115 -1.45 -0.75 -4.21
N PRO A 116 -1.86 -0.72 -5.49
CA PRO A 116 -1.25 0.03 -6.56
C PRO A 116 -1.36 1.55 -6.30
N PRO A 117 -0.33 2.34 -6.66
CA PRO A 117 -0.35 3.79 -6.50
C PRO A 117 -1.52 4.37 -7.30
N LYS A 118 -2.25 5.31 -6.70
CA LYS A 118 -3.37 6.01 -7.35
C LYS A 118 -2.88 7.07 -8.34
N ARG A 119 -1.76 6.82 -9.04
CA ARG A 119 -1.04 7.78 -9.90
C ARG A 119 -0.95 7.30 -11.34
N GLY A 120 -0.85 8.26 -12.26
CA GLY A 120 -0.64 8.03 -13.69
C GLY A 120 -1.73 7.15 -14.31
N ALA A 121 -1.34 6.37 -15.33
CA ALA A 121 -2.23 5.38 -15.94
C ALA A 121 -2.70 4.30 -14.94
N GLY A 122 -2.00 4.16 -13.80
CA GLY A 122 -2.32 3.16 -12.80
C GLY A 122 -3.61 3.39 -12.06
N GLN A 123 -3.95 4.64 -11.81
CA GLN A 123 -5.23 5.01 -11.24
C GLN A 123 -6.39 4.59 -12.15
N THR A 124 -6.30 4.92 -13.44
CA THR A 124 -7.35 4.62 -14.42
C THR A 124 -7.50 3.12 -14.63
N ASN A 125 -6.39 2.42 -14.83
CA ASN A 125 -6.41 0.98 -15.05
C ASN A 125 -6.94 0.25 -13.81
N ARG A 126 -6.48 0.60 -12.60
CA ARG A 126 -7.01 0.01 -11.36
C ARG A 126 -8.52 0.22 -11.24
N PHE A 127 -8.99 1.44 -11.50
CA PHE A 127 -10.42 1.75 -11.43
C PHE A 127 -11.25 0.91 -12.40
N ILE A 128 -10.75 0.73 -13.63
CA ILE A 128 -11.37 -0.12 -14.65
C ILE A 128 -11.34 -1.60 -14.22
N GLU A 129 -10.17 -2.10 -13.81
CA GLU A 129 -10.01 -3.50 -13.40
C GLU A 129 -10.90 -3.86 -12.21
N GLN A 130 -11.06 -2.96 -11.25
CA GLN A 130 -11.90 -3.16 -10.08
C GLN A 130 -13.41 -3.12 -10.39
N ASN A 131 -13.84 -2.51 -11.50
CA ASN A 131 -15.26 -2.32 -11.79
C ASN A 131 -15.66 -2.87 -13.17
N ARG A 132 -14.90 -3.83 -13.74
CA ARG A 132 -15.06 -4.37 -15.10
C ARG A 132 -16.50 -4.68 -15.49
N SER A 133 -17.32 -5.14 -14.54
CA SER A 133 -18.75 -5.40 -14.73
C SER A 133 -19.54 -4.18 -15.22
N LYS A 134 -19.08 -2.95 -14.93
CA LYS A 134 -19.67 -1.68 -15.38
C LYS A 134 -19.32 -1.32 -16.82
N TRP A 135 -18.42 -2.06 -17.44
CA TRP A 135 -18.03 -1.92 -18.85
C TRP A 135 -18.29 -3.22 -19.62
N ASP A 136 -19.31 -3.97 -19.22
CA ASP A 136 -19.74 -5.22 -19.86
C ASP A 136 -18.60 -6.25 -20.03
N SER A 137 -17.69 -6.28 -19.06
CA SER A 137 -16.52 -7.16 -19.04
C SER A 137 -16.43 -7.93 -17.72
N SER A 138 -15.54 -8.93 -17.68
CA SER A 138 -15.28 -9.77 -16.52
C SER A 138 -13.89 -9.50 -15.93
N ILE A 139 -13.76 -9.71 -14.62
CA ILE A 139 -12.49 -9.60 -13.89
C ILE A 139 -11.39 -10.39 -14.62
N ASP A 140 -10.22 -9.77 -14.78
CA ASP A 140 -9.05 -10.37 -15.42
C ASP A 140 -7.82 -10.25 -14.50
N PRO A 141 -7.60 -11.28 -13.67
CA PRO A 141 -6.50 -11.27 -12.71
C PRO A 141 -5.12 -11.17 -13.36
N GLN A 142 -4.98 -11.63 -14.62
CA GLN A 142 -3.73 -11.57 -15.36
C GLN A 142 -3.42 -10.12 -15.78
N ALA A 143 -4.39 -9.41 -16.36
CA ALA A 143 -4.25 -7.99 -16.66
C ALA A 143 -3.98 -7.15 -15.40
N ALA A 144 -4.65 -7.46 -14.30
CA ALA A 144 -4.39 -6.83 -13.00
C ALA A 144 -2.96 -7.09 -12.51
N ALA A 145 -2.47 -8.33 -12.59
CA ALA A 145 -1.10 -8.68 -12.18
C ALA A 145 -0.03 -7.96 -13.01
N VAL A 146 -0.19 -7.91 -14.33
CA VAL A 146 0.72 -7.16 -15.23
C VAL A 146 0.71 -5.68 -14.88
N SER A 147 -0.47 -5.09 -14.70
CA SER A 147 -0.62 -3.68 -14.32
C SER A 147 0.09 -3.37 -13.01
N HIS A 148 -0.11 -4.20 -11.97
CA HIS A 148 0.56 -4.04 -10.69
C HIS A 148 2.09 -4.15 -10.82
N SER A 149 2.60 -5.04 -11.67
CA SER A 149 4.04 -5.17 -11.90
C SER A 149 4.65 -3.87 -12.44
N VAL A 150 3.98 -3.16 -13.36
CA VAL A 150 4.46 -1.89 -13.90
C VAL A 150 4.51 -0.82 -12.81
N TYR A 151 3.52 -0.78 -11.92
CA TYR A 151 3.51 0.20 -10.82
C TYR A 151 4.62 -0.02 -9.80
N ARG A 152 4.96 -1.28 -9.51
CA ARG A 152 6.07 -1.62 -8.62
C ARG A 152 7.40 -1.08 -9.13
N ILE A 153 7.63 -1.14 -10.45
CA ILE A 153 8.82 -0.57 -11.09
C ILE A 153 8.86 0.94 -10.86
N GLU A 154 7.76 1.61 -11.18
CA GLU A 154 7.63 3.06 -11.07
C GLU A 154 7.80 3.56 -9.63
N GLU A 155 7.09 2.95 -8.68
CA GLU A 155 7.17 3.26 -7.25
C GLU A 155 8.57 2.97 -6.69
N PHE A 156 9.19 1.86 -7.09
CA PHE A 156 10.50 1.48 -6.60
C PHE A 156 11.58 2.49 -6.99
N PHE A 157 11.69 2.82 -8.28
CA PHE A 157 12.73 3.72 -8.76
C PHE A 157 12.51 5.18 -8.35
N ARG A 158 11.25 5.63 -8.26
CA ARG A 158 10.94 7.02 -7.89
C ARG A 158 10.98 7.26 -6.37
N PHE A 159 10.62 6.27 -5.56
CA PHE A 159 10.37 6.48 -4.12
C PHE A 159 11.04 5.44 -3.23
N ARG A 160 10.73 4.14 -3.37
CA ARG A 160 11.20 3.14 -2.37
C ARG A 160 12.72 3.03 -2.32
N GLN A 161 13.38 2.98 -3.46
CA GLN A 161 14.83 2.87 -3.52
C GLN A 161 15.55 4.09 -2.90
N PRO A 162 15.22 5.35 -3.24
CA PRO A 162 15.84 6.50 -2.57
C PRO A 162 15.49 6.58 -1.08
N LEU A 163 14.28 6.21 -0.65
CA LEU A 163 13.91 6.17 0.77
C LEU A 163 14.72 5.13 1.57
N ARG A 164 14.90 3.94 1.00
CA ARG A 164 15.77 2.89 1.53
C ARG A 164 17.20 3.36 1.69
N LYS A 165 17.75 3.99 0.66
CA LYS A 165 19.12 4.54 0.68
C LYS A 165 19.27 5.66 1.73
N ALA A 166 18.20 6.41 2.00
CA ALA A 166 18.16 7.48 2.99
C ALA A 166 17.81 7.01 4.41
N GLY A 167 17.61 5.70 4.65
CA GLY A 167 17.29 5.16 5.98
C GLY A 167 15.97 5.67 6.55
N LYS A 168 14.98 5.98 5.70
CA LYS A 168 13.67 6.49 6.14
C LYS A 168 12.72 5.38 6.55
N ILE A 169 11.75 5.66 7.41
CA ILE A 169 10.69 4.70 7.69
C ILE A 169 9.69 4.77 6.52
N LEU A 170 9.30 3.61 6.01
CA LEU A 170 8.31 3.47 4.95
C LEU A 170 7.13 2.62 5.43
N LEU A 171 5.94 3.20 5.39
CA LEU A 171 4.68 2.52 5.66
C LEU A 171 3.90 2.36 4.36
N ARG A 172 3.42 1.16 4.07
CA ARG A 172 2.75 0.88 2.79
C ARG A 172 1.38 0.27 3.01
N SER A 173 0.37 0.89 2.41
CA SER A 173 -0.97 0.32 2.26
C SER A 173 -0.94 -0.67 1.12
N ARG A 174 -0.83 -1.96 1.45
CA ARG A 174 -0.64 -3.04 0.48
C ARG A 174 0.65 -2.94 -0.35
N SER A 175 1.00 -4.03 -0.99
CA SER A 175 2.14 -4.26 -1.88
C SER A 175 2.04 -5.63 -2.60
N GLU A 176 3.15 -6.34 -2.81
CA GLU A 176 3.16 -7.68 -3.40
C GLU A 176 2.45 -8.77 -2.60
N GLU A 177 2.15 -8.52 -1.32
CA GLU A 177 1.22 -9.34 -0.53
C GLU A 177 -0.23 -9.29 -1.02
N SER A 178 -0.56 -8.47 -2.02
CA SER A 178 -1.85 -8.50 -2.73
C SER A 178 -1.94 -9.62 -3.79
N ALA A 179 -0.89 -10.44 -3.95
CA ALA A 179 -0.93 -11.64 -4.79
C ALA A 179 -2.09 -12.64 -4.53
N PRO A 180 -2.65 -12.77 -3.30
CA PRO A 180 -3.84 -13.59 -3.05
C PRO A 180 -5.04 -13.27 -3.96
N TYR A 181 -5.11 -12.05 -4.49
CA TYR A 181 -6.17 -11.60 -5.39
C TYR A 181 -5.95 -11.99 -6.87
N GLN A 182 -4.73 -12.42 -7.21
CA GLN A 182 -4.32 -12.53 -8.61
C GLN A 182 -4.02 -13.98 -8.99
N ILE A 183 -3.43 -14.73 -8.07
CA ILE A 183 -2.89 -16.05 -8.36
C ILE A 183 -3.99 -17.11 -8.46
N TYR A 184 -3.90 -17.92 -9.51
CA TYR A 184 -4.77 -19.04 -9.83
C TYR A 184 -5.24 -19.83 -8.60
N ASP A 185 -6.53 -20.12 -8.58
CA ASP A 185 -7.15 -21.10 -7.70
C ASP A 185 -8.08 -21.98 -8.52
N LYS A 186 -7.97 -23.31 -8.40
CA LYS A 186 -8.73 -24.23 -9.25
C LYS A 186 -10.24 -24.04 -9.12
N GLU A 187 -10.72 -23.72 -7.93
CA GLU A 187 -12.14 -23.69 -7.62
C GLU A 187 -12.70 -22.27 -7.64
N LYS A 188 -11.97 -21.30 -7.07
CA LYS A 188 -12.49 -19.96 -6.78
C LYS A 188 -11.89 -18.84 -7.63
N LEU A 189 -10.81 -19.11 -8.39
CA LEU A 189 -10.14 -18.14 -9.26
C LEU A 189 -9.45 -18.85 -10.44
N SER A 190 -10.23 -19.58 -11.23
CA SER A 190 -9.71 -20.47 -12.28
C SER A 190 -9.09 -19.73 -13.47
N ASN A 191 -9.35 -18.44 -13.60
CA ASN A 191 -8.72 -17.53 -14.57
C ASN A 191 -7.54 -16.74 -13.96
N GLY A 192 -7.09 -17.09 -12.76
CA GLY A 192 -5.95 -16.42 -12.12
C GLY A 192 -4.62 -16.71 -12.83
N ILE A 193 -3.65 -15.82 -12.65
CA ILE A 193 -2.29 -16.01 -13.18
C ILE A 193 -1.58 -17.13 -12.42
N SER A 194 -0.80 -17.97 -13.10
CA SER A 194 -0.02 -19.00 -12.41
C SER A 194 1.01 -18.36 -11.46
N LEU A 195 1.35 -19.03 -10.35
CA LEU A 195 2.38 -18.52 -9.44
C LEU A 195 3.72 -18.32 -10.15
N SER A 196 4.09 -19.22 -11.08
CA SER A 196 5.32 -19.10 -11.85
C SER A 196 5.30 -17.83 -12.70
N ASP A 197 4.24 -17.61 -13.48
CA ASP A 197 4.15 -16.44 -14.35
C ASP A 197 4.08 -15.15 -13.53
N TYR A 198 3.37 -15.18 -12.39
CA TYR A 198 3.31 -14.05 -11.46
C TYR A 198 4.70 -13.63 -10.99
N LEU A 199 5.51 -14.59 -10.51
CA LEU A 199 6.87 -14.30 -10.02
C LEU A 199 7.82 -13.83 -11.14
N ASN A 200 7.56 -14.19 -12.40
CA ASN A 200 8.36 -13.78 -13.57
C ASN A 200 7.95 -12.41 -14.16
N LEU A 201 6.92 -11.75 -13.63
CA LEU A 201 6.56 -10.41 -14.10
C LEU A 201 7.69 -9.40 -13.80
N PRO A 202 8.02 -8.47 -14.71
CA PRO A 202 9.22 -7.63 -14.59
C PRO A 202 9.31 -6.82 -13.29
N GLY A 203 8.18 -6.32 -12.77
CA GLY A 203 8.17 -5.56 -11.52
C GLY A 203 8.45 -6.38 -10.27
N HIS A 204 8.31 -7.69 -10.36
CA HIS A 204 8.45 -8.60 -9.22
C HIS A 204 9.91 -8.89 -8.89
N GLU A 205 10.84 -8.66 -9.84
CA GLU A 205 12.27 -8.61 -9.55
C GLU A 205 12.57 -7.61 -8.43
N PHE A 206 12.04 -6.39 -8.53
CA PHE A 206 12.25 -5.35 -7.53
C PHE A 206 11.42 -5.60 -6.27
N ALA A 207 10.18 -6.05 -6.42
CA ALA A 207 9.28 -6.32 -5.30
C ALA A 207 9.88 -7.36 -4.35
N PHE A 208 10.36 -8.49 -4.87
CA PHE A 208 10.92 -9.56 -4.05
C PHE A 208 12.42 -9.43 -3.80
N GLY A 209 13.19 -8.82 -4.72
CA GLY A 209 14.59 -8.50 -4.51
C GLY A 209 14.80 -7.44 -3.43
N TYR A 210 13.80 -6.57 -3.23
CA TYR A 210 13.75 -5.54 -2.19
C TYR A 210 12.43 -5.59 -1.42
N ALA A 211 12.07 -6.79 -0.95
CA ALA A 211 10.89 -7.04 -0.13
C ALA A 211 10.84 -6.15 1.13
N PRO A 212 9.65 -5.91 1.71
CA PRO A 212 9.51 -5.22 2.99
C PRO A 212 10.34 -5.92 4.06
N THR A 213 10.60 -5.19 5.14
CA THR A 213 11.18 -5.81 6.34
C THR A 213 10.11 -6.56 7.13
N HIS A 214 8.90 -6.00 7.19
CA HIS A 214 7.80 -6.50 8.00
C HIS A 214 6.48 -6.37 7.25
N ILE A 215 5.55 -7.30 7.52
CA ILE A 215 4.19 -7.25 6.99
C ILE A 215 3.22 -7.50 8.13
N PHE A 216 2.29 -6.57 8.32
CA PHE A 216 1.16 -6.69 9.24
C PHE A 216 -0.09 -7.04 8.44
N ILE A 217 -0.68 -8.20 8.72
CA ILE A 217 -1.88 -8.71 8.07
C ILE A 217 -3.01 -8.75 9.09
N ALA A 218 -4.07 -7.99 8.88
CA ALA A 218 -5.30 -8.15 9.64
C ALA A 218 -6.22 -9.12 8.90
N CYS A 219 -6.50 -10.29 9.47
CA CYS A 219 -7.34 -11.31 8.85
C CYS A 219 -8.16 -12.07 9.90
N ALA A 220 -9.19 -12.80 9.46
CA ALA A 220 -9.84 -13.77 10.34
C ALA A 220 -8.89 -14.96 10.52
N PRO A 221 -8.65 -15.42 11.77
CA PRO A 221 -7.79 -16.57 12.05
C PRO A 221 -8.21 -17.84 11.29
N LEU A 222 -7.28 -18.79 11.11
CA LEU A 222 -7.57 -20.04 10.40
C LEU A 222 -8.48 -20.98 11.17
N GLU A 223 -8.38 -20.93 12.50
CA GLU A 223 -9.21 -21.67 13.43
C GLU A 223 -10.66 -21.16 13.48
N GLU A 224 -10.90 -19.97 12.94
CA GLU A 224 -12.25 -19.44 12.76
C GLU A 224 -12.88 -20.05 11.51
N ASP A 225 -14.14 -20.48 11.64
CA ASP A 225 -14.96 -20.89 10.50
C ASP A 225 -15.34 -19.66 9.65
N TRP A 226 -14.41 -19.14 8.86
CA TRP A 226 -14.60 -17.95 8.03
C TRP A 226 -15.40 -18.29 6.78
N THR A 227 -16.71 -18.08 6.85
CA THR A 227 -17.66 -18.41 5.77
C THR A 227 -18.10 -17.17 4.97
N THR A 228 -18.83 -17.42 3.88
CA THR A 228 -19.50 -16.39 3.08
C THR A 228 -20.46 -15.54 3.94
N GLU A 229 -21.20 -16.18 4.84
CA GLU A 229 -22.18 -15.53 5.71
C GLU A 229 -21.49 -14.58 6.68
N LYS A 230 -20.38 -15.01 7.32
CA LYS A 230 -19.59 -14.14 8.21
C LYS A 230 -18.96 -12.98 7.46
N TYR A 231 -18.46 -13.19 6.24
CA TYR A 231 -17.98 -12.10 5.40
C TYR A 231 -19.09 -11.08 5.11
N LEU A 232 -20.28 -11.56 4.72
CA LEU A 232 -21.43 -10.69 4.42
C LEU A 232 -21.89 -9.90 5.66
N GLU A 233 -21.89 -10.53 6.84
CA GLU A 233 -22.18 -9.83 8.10
C GLU A 233 -21.16 -8.71 8.37
N LEU A 234 -19.86 -9.03 8.28
CA LEU A 234 -18.79 -8.05 8.47
C LEU A 234 -18.88 -6.90 7.47
N LYS A 235 -19.16 -7.24 6.22
CA LYS A 235 -19.37 -6.28 5.13
C LYS A 235 -20.52 -5.34 5.44
N ASN A 236 -21.69 -5.85 5.82
CA ASN A 236 -22.86 -5.02 6.16
C ASN A 236 -22.57 -4.08 7.34
N GLN A 237 -21.70 -4.49 8.28
CA GLN A 237 -21.27 -3.63 9.38
C GLN A 237 -20.30 -2.51 8.96
N ARG A 238 -19.49 -2.74 7.92
CA ARG A 238 -18.33 -1.90 7.57
C ARG A 238 -18.45 -1.17 6.23
N GLU A 239 -19.40 -1.53 5.36
CA GLU A 239 -19.50 -0.94 4.02
C GLU A 239 -19.96 0.53 4.07
N GLY A 240 -20.91 0.87 4.95
CA GLY A 240 -21.52 2.21 4.97
C GLY A 240 -22.06 2.60 3.60
N ASP A 241 -21.89 3.86 3.19
CA ASP A 241 -22.38 4.39 1.91
C ASP A 241 -21.41 4.19 0.73
N ARG A 242 -20.35 3.38 0.90
CA ARG A 242 -19.29 3.30 -0.11
C ARG A 242 -19.72 2.47 -1.31
N LYS A 243 -19.29 2.89 -2.50
CA LYS A 243 -19.43 2.08 -3.72
C LYS A 243 -18.43 0.93 -3.67
N LEU A 244 -18.96 -0.29 -3.70
CA LEU A 244 -18.16 -1.52 -3.72
C LEU A 244 -17.71 -1.88 -5.13
N ASP A 245 -16.53 -2.49 -5.20
CA ASP A 245 -15.96 -2.99 -6.43
C ASP A 245 -16.35 -4.46 -6.72
N ASP A 246 -16.00 -4.98 -7.91
CA ASP A 246 -16.39 -6.33 -8.35
C ASP A 246 -15.83 -7.43 -7.44
N HIS A 247 -14.67 -7.21 -6.82
CA HIS A 247 -14.07 -8.17 -5.88
C HIS A 247 -14.79 -8.17 -4.52
N GLU A 248 -15.18 -6.99 -4.04
CA GLU A 248 -15.93 -6.83 -2.78
C GLU A 248 -17.40 -7.28 -2.89
N LEU A 249 -17.89 -7.40 -4.11
CA LEU A 249 -19.20 -7.97 -4.43
C LEU A 249 -19.18 -9.50 -4.56
N ASN A 250 -18.01 -10.15 -4.47
CA ASN A 250 -17.86 -11.60 -4.59
C ASN A 250 -17.44 -12.24 -3.24
N PRO A 251 -18.40 -12.68 -2.40
CA PRO A 251 -18.10 -13.23 -1.08
C PRO A 251 -17.23 -14.49 -1.08
N SER A 252 -17.47 -15.43 -1.99
CA SER A 252 -16.73 -16.70 -2.01
C SER A 252 -15.26 -16.48 -2.37
N TYR A 253 -14.99 -15.48 -3.22
CA TYR A 253 -13.66 -14.98 -3.53
C TYR A 253 -13.00 -14.32 -2.31
N GLN A 254 -13.72 -13.52 -1.53
CA GLN A 254 -13.16 -12.89 -0.32
C GLN A 254 -12.83 -13.91 0.77
N VAL A 255 -13.60 -15.00 0.87
CA VAL A 255 -13.26 -16.15 1.73
C VAL A 255 -11.95 -16.80 1.31
N LEU A 256 -11.71 -17.01 0.00
CA LEU A 256 -10.42 -17.49 -0.52
C LEU A 256 -9.27 -16.56 -0.12
N VAL A 257 -9.45 -15.26 -0.35
CA VAL A 257 -8.42 -14.26 -0.04
C VAL A 257 -8.07 -14.28 1.44
N ASN A 258 -9.06 -14.33 2.34
CA ASN A 258 -8.80 -14.46 3.77
C ASN A 258 -8.04 -15.76 4.10
N GLN A 259 -8.42 -16.90 3.53
CA GLN A 259 -7.73 -18.17 3.75
C GLN A 259 -6.24 -18.09 3.36
N ARG A 260 -5.92 -17.41 2.27
CA ARG A 260 -4.53 -17.18 1.84
C ARG A 260 -3.78 -16.25 2.79
N TYR A 261 -4.41 -15.19 3.29
CA TYR A 261 -3.81 -14.30 4.29
C TYR A 261 -3.59 -14.98 5.64
N ALA A 262 -4.55 -15.80 6.08
CA ALA A 262 -4.52 -16.45 7.39
C ALA A 262 -3.54 -17.64 7.45
N SER A 263 -3.21 -18.24 6.30
CA SER A 263 -2.31 -19.39 6.19
C SER A 263 -0.88 -19.02 5.77
N ASN A 264 -0.01 -20.03 5.72
CA ASN A 264 1.39 -19.95 5.32
C ASN A 264 1.58 -19.65 3.82
N TRP A 265 0.49 -19.35 3.09
CA TRP A 265 0.52 -19.10 1.66
C TRP A 265 1.38 -17.88 1.34
N LEU A 266 1.30 -16.83 2.16
CA LEU A 266 2.04 -15.60 1.96
C LEU A 266 3.55 -15.78 2.20
N GLU A 267 3.92 -16.52 3.25
CA GLU A 267 5.29 -16.94 3.52
C GLU A 267 5.85 -17.71 2.32
N THR A 268 5.09 -18.68 1.80
CA THR A 268 5.51 -19.48 0.64
C THR A 268 5.74 -18.63 -0.61
N LEU A 269 4.90 -17.60 -0.82
CA LEU A 269 5.07 -16.64 -1.91
C LEU A 269 6.40 -15.89 -1.77
N TYR A 270 6.64 -15.29 -0.59
CA TYR A 270 7.86 -14.52 -0.34
C TYR A 270 9.11 -15.39 -0.34
N GLU A 271 9.08 -16.60 0.23
CA GLU A 271 10.20 -17.54 0.18
C GLU A 271 10.62 -17.84 -1.27
N LYS A 272 9.65 -18.12 -2.14
CA LYS A 272 9.93 -18.41 -3.56
C LYS A 272 10.42 -17.17 -4.30
N GLY A 273 9.71 -16.05 -4.17
CA GLY A 273 10.05 -14.80 -4.84
C GLY A 273 11.40 -14.25 -4.39
N CYS A 274 11.62 -14.13 -3.08
CA CYS A 274 12.87 -13.63 -2.53
C CYS A 274 14.05 -14.56 -2.86
N LYS A 275 13.87 -15.89 -2.85
CA LYS A 275 14.92 -16.81 -3.31
C LYS A 275 15.28 -16.58 -4.77
N MET A 276 14.28 -16.39 -5.64
CA MET A 276 14.48 -16.15 -7.07
C MET A 276 15.29 -14.87 -7.33
N TYR A 277 15.05 -13.81 -6.56
CA TYR A 277 15.66 -12.49 -6.76
C TYR A 277 16.68 -12.10 -5.68
N ARG A 278 17.18 -13.07 -4.91
CA ARG A 278 18.18 -12.90 -3.84
C ARG A 278 17.79 -11.84 -2.78
N GLY A 279 16.50 -11.69 -2.53
CA GLY A 279 15.95 -10.83 -1.49
C GLY A 279 15.91 -11.52 -0.11
N LYS A 280 15.59 -10.73 0.92
CA LYS A 280 15.32 -11.22 2.28
C LYS A 280 13.81 -11.40 2.47
N VAL A 281 13.40 -12.52 3.05
CA VAL A 281 12.00 -12.78 3.38
C VAL A 281 11.56 -11.85 4.53
N PRO A 282 10.41 -11.16 4.43
CA PRO A 282 9.88 -10.32 5.50
C PRO A 282 9.41 -11.14 6.71
N GLU A 283 9.41 -10.51 7.88
CA GLU A 283 8.68 -11.03 9.03
C GLU A 283 7.19 -10.72 8.90
N ILE A 284 6.34 -11.74 8.97
CA ILE A 284 4.88 -11.62 8.78
C ILE A 284 4.17 -11.80 10.11
N TYR A 285 3.36 -10.81 10.48
CA TYR A 285 2.55 -10.81 11.70
C TYR A 285 1.07 -10.76 11.32
N ARG A 286 0.27 -11.61 11.96
CA ARG A 286 -1.18 -11.67 11.75
C ARG A 286 -1.91 -11.14 12.97
N PHE A 287 -2.94 -10.34 12.74
CA PHE A 287 -3.80 -9.74 13.75
C PHE A 287 -5.25 -10.16 13.49
N ASN A 288 -5.94 -10.59 14.54
CA ASN A 288 -7.33 -11.06 14.43
C ASN A 288 -8.26 -9.87 14.14
N MET A 289 -8.76 -9.79 12.90
CA MET A 289 -9.62 -8.67 12.46
C MET A 289 -11.04 -8.67 13.07
N LEU A 290 -11.39 -9.73 13.81
CA LEU A 290 -12.66 -9.89 14.52
C LEU A 290 -12.62 -9.30 15.93
N LEU A 291 -11.44 -8.94 16.44
CA LEU A 291 -11.32 -8.24 17.71
C LEU A 291 -11.85 -6.80 17.61
N PRO A 292 -12.24 -6.18 18.74
CA PRO A 292 -12.53 -4.76 18.78
C PRO A 292 -11.36 -3.92 18.24
N LEU A 293 -11.64 -2.85 17.51
CA LEU A 293 -10.63 -2.01 16.86
C LEU A 293 -9.52 -1.54 17.82
N GLY A 294 -9.88 -1.17 19.05
CA GLY A 294 -8.92 -0.77 20.08
C GLY A 294 -7.91 -1.86 20.46
N GLN A 295 -8.34 -3.13 20.49
CA GLN A 295 -7.45 -4.26 20.78
C GLN A 295 -6.53 -4.57 19.60
N ILE A 296 -7.04 -4.48 18.36
CA ILE A 296 -6.21 -4.64 17.15
C ILE A 296 -5.11 -3.57 17.15
N LYS A 297 -5.49 -2.31 17.40
CA LYS A 297 -4.57 -1.17 17.52
C LYS A 297 -3.49 -1.44 18.57
N GLU A 298 -3.86 -1.84 19.79
CA GLU A 298 -2.92 -2.12 20.87
C GLU A 298 -1.90 -3.20 20.47
N GLN A 299 -2.37 -4.30 19.87
CA GLN A 299 -1.49 -5.38 19.42
C GLN A 299 -0.53 -4.94 18.31
N MET A 300 -1.03 -4.19 17.33
CA MET A 300 -0.21 -3.71 16.20
C MET A 300 0.84 -2.70 16.67
N LEU A 301 0.45 -1.73 17.50
CA LEU A 301 1.38 -0.73 18.04
C LEU A 301 2.38 -1.35 19.00
N GLY A 302 1.95 -2.30 19.86
CA GLY A 302 2.87 -3.06 20.71
C GLY A 302 3.91 -3.84 19.90
N ARG A 303 3.50 -4.44 18.76
CA ARG A 303 4.45 -5.10 17.86
C ARG A 303 5.40 -4.11 17.20
N LEU A 304 4.90 -2.96 16.74
CA LEU A 304 5.68 -1.91 16.11
C LEU A 304 6.75 -1.34 17.06
N THR A 305 6.38 -1.02 18.31
CA THR A 305 7.32 -0.56 19.33
C THR A 305 8.46 -1.55 19.52
N ASN A 306 8.16 -2.84 19.68
CA ASN A 306 9.19 -3.88 19.82
C ASN A 306 10.13 -3.97 18.60
N ILE A 307 9.64 -3.68 17.39
CA ILE A 307 10.46 -3.66 16.18
C ILE A 307 11.40 -2.44 16.21
N ILE A 308 10.87 -1.27 16.55
CA ILE A 308 11.63 -0.02 16.61
C ILE A 308 12.73 -0.12 17.68
N ASP A 309 12.40 -0.59 18.89
CA ASP A 309 13.36 -0.73 19.99
C ASP A 309 14.56 -1.60 19.58
N LYS A 310 14.30 -2.75 18.93
CA LYS A 310 15.35 -3.63 18.41
C LYS A 310 16.21 -2.98 17.33
N MET A 311 15.65 -2.09 16.52
CA MET A 311 16.39 -1.37 15.50
C MET A 311 17.27 -0.26 16.08
N GLU A 312 16.90 0.30 17.24
CA GLU A 312 17.69 1.31 17.94
C GLU A 312 18.84 0.69 18.76
N GLU A 313 18.72 -0.58 19.14
CA GLU A 313 19.77 -1.34 19.84
C GLU A 313 20.88 -1.91 18.92
N ALA A 314 20.64 -1.96 17.60
CA ALA A 314 21.53 -2.58 16.60
C ALA A 314 22.44 -1.56 15.90
#